data_AF-A0A4Q5QWS9-F1
#
_entry.id   AF-A0A4Q5QWS9-F1
#
_cell.length_a   1.000
_cell.length_b   1.000
_cell.length_c   1.000
_cell.angle_alpha   90.00
_cell.angle_beta   90.00
_cell.angle_gamma   90.00
#
_symmetry.space_group_name_H-M   'P 1'
#
loop_
_entity.id
_entity.type
_entity.pdbx_description
1 polymer ?
#
loop_
_entity_poly.entity_id
_entity_poly.type
_entity_poly.pdbx_seq_one_letter_code
_entity_poly.pdbx_strand_id
1 'polypeptide(L)'
;MNDTLENCAVVLAEAGFSTRHVEIPLEGTTKPLETLAFEDTTILGFVVVYDSPGELVASWKSDRDRIAMRHRDALQAARQKAWNAYLVLISRGAADLGELLALGQIEENLEAMRKITKAGVTGPTAARLALLPLLPFRAAPSLDPIDMSHEIATRSTEVDAELVAAFLSGAEDGVVMQLIEDRA
;
A
#
# COMPACT_ATOMS: atom_id res chain seq x y z
N MET A 1 2.35 -24.63 -11.65
CA MET A 1 2.24 -23.50 -10.73
C MET A 1 3.39 -22.53 -11.03
N ASN A 2 3.06 -21.27 -11.28
CA ASN A 2 4.03 -20.25 -11.67
C ASN A 2 4.93 -19.87 -10.48
N ASP A 3 6.24 -20.11 -10.60
CA ASP A 3 7.26 -19.82 -9.58
C ASP A 3 7.27 -18.34 -9.16
N THR A 4 7.03 -17.42 -10.09
CA THR A 4 6.92 -15.99 -9.80
C THR A 4 5.67 -15.67 -8.96
N LEU A 5 4.53 -16.35 -9.18
CA LEU A 5 3.34 -16.18 -8.33
C LEU A 5 3.59 -16.69 -6.90
N GLU A 6 4.28 -17.82 -6.74
CA GLU A 6 4.65 -18.35 -5.42
C GLU A 6 5.57 -17.39 -4.67
N ASN A 7 6.59 -16.85 -5.34
CA ASN A 7 7.46 -15.83 -4.75
C ASN A 7 6.67 -14.57 -4.33
N CYS A 8 5.71 -14.13 -5.13
CA CYS A 8 4.83 -13.01 -4.77
C CYS A 8 3.96 -13.34 -3.56
N ALA A 9 3.42 -14.56 -3.47
CA ALA A 9 2.60 -15.01 -2.36
C ALA A 9 3.38 -14.98 -1.03
N VAL A 10 4.64 -15.44 -1.04
CA VAL A 10 5.52 -15.38 0.14
C VAL A 10 5.78 -13.93 0.56
N VAL A 11 6.14 -13.05 -0.38
CA VAL A 11 6.42 -11.63 -0.09
C VAL A 11 5.20 -10.92 0.50
N LEU A 12 4.01 -11.16 -0.07
CA LEU A 12 2.77 -10.56 0.40
C LEU A 12 2.37 -11.10 1.78
N ALA A 13 2.51 -12.41 2.01
CA ALA A 13 2.23 -13.02 3.30
C ALA A 13 3.14 -12.45 4.41
N GLU A 14 4.44 -12.29 4.14
CA GLU A 14 5.38 -11.64 5.07
C GLU A 14 5.03 -10.18 5.39
N ALA A 15 4.33 -9.50 4.47
CA ALA A 15 3.87 -8.13 4.65
C ALA A 15 2.50 -8.03 5.34
N GLY A 16 1.90 -9.16 5.74
CA GLY A 16 0.62 -9.20 6.48
C GLY A 16 -0.62 -9.36 5.60
N PHE A 17 -0.46 -9.60 4.30
CA PHE A 17 -1.59 -9.88 3.41
C PHE A 17 -2.02 -11.33 3.52
N SER A 18 -3.33 -11.57 3.53
CA SER A 18 -3.90 -12.89 3.24
C SER A 18 -3.81 -13.13 1.73
N THR A 19 -3.30 -14.28 1.31
CA THR A 19 -3.15 -14.62 -0.11
C THR A 19 -3.91 -15.89 -0.47
N ARG A 20 -4.43 -15.96 -1.70
CA ARG A 20 -5.14 -17.14 -2.23
C ARG A 20 -4.90 -17.27 -3.72
N HIS A 21 -4.45 -18.45 -4.15
CA HIS A 21 -4.40 -18.80 -5.57
C HIS A 21 -5.82 -18.99 -6.12
N VAL A 22 -6.08 -18.39 -7.28
CA VAL A 22 -7.37 -18.47 -7.96
C VAL A 22 -7.11 -18.71 -9.44
N GLU A 23 -7.69 -19.78 -9.96
CA GLU A 23 -7.73 -20.07 -11.38
C GLU A 23 -9.07 -19.58 -11.95
N ILE A 24 -9.00 -18.72 -12.97
CA ILE A 24 -10.18 -18.23 -13.67
C ILE A 24 -10.23 -18.93 -15.02
N PRO A 25 -11.23 -19.78 -15.29
CA PRO A 25 -11.37 -20.41 -16.60
C PRO A 25 -11.62 -19.35 -17.68
N LEU A 26 -11.27 -19.68 -18.92
CA LEU A 26 -11.62 -18.88 -20.10
C LEU A 26 -12.44 -19.77 -21.03
N GLU A 27 -13.63 -19.31 -21.42
CA GLU A 27 -14.40 -20.01 -22.44
C GLU A 27 -13.61 -19.99 -23.76
N GLY A 28 -13.35 -21.18 -24.31
CA GLY A 28 -12.67 -21.32 -25.60
C GLY A 28 -11.14 -21.40 -25.55
N THR A 29 -10.49 -21.42 -24.37
CA THR A 29 -9.06 -21.78 -24.27
C THR A 29 -8.83 -22.92 -23.27
N THR A 30 -7.71 -23.63 -23.45
CA THR A 30 -7.32 -24.76 -22.61
C THR A 30 -6.56 -24.37 -21.35
N LYS A 31 -6.09 -23.12 -21.23
CA LYS A 31 -5.29 -22.66 -20.09
C LYS A 31 -6.09 -21.65 -19.25
N PRO A 32 -6.39 -21.94 -17.97
CA PRO A 32 -7.00 -20.96 -17.08
C PRO A 32 -6.02 -19.81 -16.81
N LEU A 33 -6.58 -18.66 -16.43
CA LEU A 33 -5.78 -17.54 -15.92
C LEU A 33 -5.43 -17.85 -14.46
N GLU A 34 -4.16 -18.14 -14.21
CA GLU A 34 -3.62 -18.26 -12.85
C GLU A 34 -3.46 -16.85 -12.27
N THR A 35 -4.09 -16.61 -11.11
CA THR A 35 -4.01 -15.35 -10.39
C THR A 35 -3.74 -15.60 -8.92
N LEU A 36 -3.09 -14.64 -8.26
CA LEU A 36 -2.97 -14.61 -6.82
C LEU A 36 -3.82 -13.44 -6.29
N ALA A 37 -4.92 -13.75 -5.62
CA ALA A 37 -5.68 -12.75 -4.88
C ALA A 37 -4.95 -12.45 -3.55
N PHE A 38 -4.91 -11.18 -3.16
CA PHE A 38 -4.38 -10.76 -1.86
C PHE A 38 -5.25 -9.68 -1.24
N GLU A 39 -5.34 -9.68 0.10
CA GLU A 39 -6.04 -8.64 0.84
C GLU A 39 -5.53 -8.49 2.27
N ASP A 40 -5.65 -7.28 2.81
CA ASP A 40 -5.53 -6.98 4.24
C ASP A 40 -6.76 -6.17 4.70
N THR A 41 -6.66 -5.42 5.80
CA THR A 41 -7.77 -4.58 6.30
C THR A 41 -8.07 -3.36 5.42
N THR A 42 -7.16 -2.92 4.53
CA THR A 42 -7.23 -1.64 3.80
C THR A 42 -7.09 -1.76 2.28
N ILE A 43 -6.44 -2.81 1.80
CA ILE A 43 -6.07 -3.08 0.42
C ILE A 43 -6.62 -4.45 0.02
N LEU A 44 -7.03 -4.54 -1.24
CA LEU A 44 -7.28 -5.82 -1.91
C LEU A 44 -6.63 -5.76 -3.30
N GLY A 45 -6.29 -6.90 -3.87
CA GLY A 45 -5.77 -6.91 -5.21
C GLY A 45 -5.49 -8.29 -5.76
N PHE A 46 -4.93 -8.28 -6.96
CA PHE A 46 -4.61 -9.47 -7.73
C PHE A 46 -3.22 -9.35 -8.35
N VAL A 47 -2.48 -10.44 -8.39
CA VAL A 47 -1.24 -10.57 -9.15
C VAL A 47 -1.49 -11.48 -10.34
N VAL A 48 -1.09 -11.05 -11.52
CA VAL A 48 -1.08 -11.83 -12.76
C VAL A 48 0.34 -11.84 -13.31
N VAL A 49 0.81 -13.02 -13.71
CA VAL A 49 2.15 -13.20 -14.28
C VAL A 49 2.03 -13.67 -15.73
N TYR A 50 2.78 -13.00 -16.60
CA TYR A 50 2.91 -13.25 -18.02
C TYR A 50 4.33 -13.72 -18.34
N ASP A 51 4.51 -14.47 -19.43
CA ASP A 51 5.83 -14.95 -19.83
C ASP A 51 6.65 -13.83 -20.48
N SER A 52 6.00 -12.88 -21.16
CA SER A 52 6.66 -11.74 -21.83
C SER A 52 5.92 -10.41 -21.64
N PRO A 53 6.61 -9.26 -21.81
CA PRO A 53 5.97 -7.95 -21.74
C PRO A 53 4.95 -7.75 -22.87
N GLY A 54 5.25 -8.23 -24.08
CA GLY A 54 4.31 -8.21 -25.20
C GLY A 54 2.99 -8.93 -24.90
N GLU A 55 3.04 -10.10 -24.25
CA GLU A 55 1.84 -10.82 -23.80
C GLU A 55 1.04 -10.02 -22.76
N LEU A 56 1.72 -9.43 -21.78
CA LEU A 56 1.11 -8.57 -20.75
C LEU A 56 0.38 -7.39 -21.41
N VAL A 57 1.06 -6.66 -22.30
CA VAL A 57 0.50 -5.49 -22.98
C VAL A 57 -0.72 -5.86 -23.82
N ALA A 58 -0.68 -7.02 -24.48
CA ALA A 58 -1.79 -7.52 -25.29
C ALA A 58 -3.02 -7.97 -24.46
N SER A 59 -2.79 -8.55 -23.27
CA SER A 59 -3.82 -9.34 -22.57
C SER A 59 -4.38 -8.70 -21.29
N TRP A 60 -3.69 -7.71 -20.71
CA TRP A 60 -4.03 -7.21 -19.37
C TRP A 60 -5.46 -6.68 -19.24
N LYS A 61 -6.03 -6.09 -20.30
CA LYS A 61 -7.41 -5.56 -20.27
C LYS A 61 -8.43 -6.69 -20.17
N SER A 62 -8.31 -7.72 -21.01
CA SER A 62 -9.21 -8.86 -20.95
C SER A 62 -9.07 -9.61 -19.63
N ASP A 63 -7.85 -9.75 -19.11
CA ASP A 63 -7.63 -10.44 -17.84
C ASP A 63 -8.14 -9.64 -16.64
N ARG A 64 -7.98 -8.31 -16.64
CA ARG A 64 -8.62 -7.40 -15.67
C ARG A 64 -10.13 -7.61 -15.64
N ASP A 65 -10.78 -7.61 -16.81
CA ASP A 65 -12.24 -7.70 -16.90
C ASP A 65 -12.74 -9.06 -16.43
N ARG A 66 -11.98 -10.14 -16.72
CA ARG A 66 -12.25 -11.48 -16.21
C ARG A 66 -12.14 -11.57 -14.69
N ILE A 67 -11.09 -11.00 -14.11
CA ILE A 67 -10.91 -10.90 -12.66
C ILE A 67 -12.07 -10.12 -12.04
N ALA A 68 -12.39 -8.95 -12.59
CA ALA A 68 -13.47 -8.10 -12.09
C ALA A 68 -14.83 -8.81 -12.15
N MET A 69 -15.12 -9.55 -13.23
CA MET A 69 -16.35 -10.33 -13.35
C MET A 69 -16.40 -11.47 -12.33
N ARG A 70 -15.31 -12.23 -12.20
CA ARG A 70 -15.21 -13.37 -11.28
C ARG A 70 -15.37 -12.99 -9.82
N HIS A 71 -14.90 -11.79 -9.46
CA HIS A 71 -14.87 -11.27 -8.09
C HIS A 71 -15.84 -10.11 -7.87
N ARG A 72 -16.85 -9.93 -8.74
CA ARG A 72 -17.78 -8.80 -8.70
C ARG A 72 -18.40 -8.58 -7.33
N ASP A 73 -18.92 -9.64 -6.71
CA ASP A 73 -19.61 -9.54 -5.42
C ASP A 73 -18.65 -9.19 -4.29
N ALA A 74 -17.44 -9.75 -4.31
CA ALA A 74 -16.39 -9.43 -3.34
C ALA A 74 -15.93 -7.96 -3.48
N LEU A 75 -15.75 -7.48 -4.71
CA LEU A 75 -15.39 -6.09 -5.00
C LEU A 75 -16.52 -5.12 -4.62
N GLN A 76 -17.78 -5.50 -4.82
CA GLN A 76 -18.95 -4.70 -4.41
C GLN A 76 -19.15 -4.69 -2.90
N ALA A 77 -18.90 -5.81 -2.21
CA ALA A 77 -18.95 -5.87 -0.75
C ALA A 77 -17.81 -5.05 -0.13
N ALA A 78 -16.64 -5.02 -0.77
CA ALA A 78 -15.48 -4.27 -0.35
C ALA A 78 -15.56 -2.76 -0.67
N ARG A 79 -16.76 -2.17 -0.86
CA ARG A 79 -16.98 -0.75 -1.20
C ARG A 79 -16.14 0.26 -0.39
N GLN A 80 -15.80 -0.03 0.87
CA GLN A 80 -14.92 0.81 1.68
C GLN A 80 -13.42 0.70 1.31
N LYS A 81 -12.98 -0.43 0.72
CA LYS A 81 -11.63 -0.68 0.16
C LYS A 81 -11.57 -0.54 -1.36
N ALA A 82 -12.68 -0.28 -2.04
CA ALA A 82 -12.74 -0.27 -3.52
C ALA A 82 -11.82 0.80 -4.14
N TRP A 83 -11.54 1.89 -3.43
CA TRP A 83 -10.55 2.90 -3.82
C TRP A 83 -9.10 2.42 -3.72
N ASN A 84 -8.84 1.28 -3.07
CA ASN A 84 -7.54 0.65 -2.84
C ASN A 84 -7.44 -0.75 -3.47
N ALA A 85 -8.15 -0.97 -4.58
CA ALA A 85 -8.01 -2.19 -5.37
C ALA A 85 -6.78 -2.11 -6.30
N TYR A 86 -5.87 -3.07 -6.20
CA TYR A 86 -4.65 -3.15 -7.01
C TYR A 86 -4.68 -4.33 -7.99
N LEU A 87 -4.16 -4.10 -9.19
CA LEU A 87 -3.86 -5.13 -10.17
C LEU A 87 -2.36 -5.08 -10.49
N VAL A 88 -1.62 -6.06 -9.99
CA VAL A 88 -0.18 -6.21 -10.22
C VAL A 88 0.01 -7.09 -11.45
N LEU A 89 0.64 -6.53 -12.47
CA LEU A 89 0.89 -7.14 -13.77
C LEU A 89 2.39 -7.36 -13.92
N ILE A 90 2.81 -8.62 -13.91
CA ILE A 90 4.23 -8.99 -13.89
C ILE A 90 4.58 -9.76 -15.17
N SER A 91 5.63 -9.35 -15.86
CA SER A 91 6.27 -10.15 -16.90
C SER A 91 7.56 -10.79 -16.35
N ARG A 92 7.74 -12.09 -16.63
CA ARG A 92 9.01 -12.81 -16.37
C ARG A 92 10.10 -12.37 -17.34
N GLY A 93 9.75 -12.13 -18.60
CA GLY A 93 10.64 -11.56 -19.61
C GLY A 93 10.98 -10.09 -19.30
N ALA A 94 12.22 -9.70 -19.60
CA ALA A 94 12.68 -8.31 -19.53
C ALA A 94 12.05 -7.48 -20.65
N ALA A 95 11.79 -6.20 -20.37
CA ALA A 95 11.21 -5.27 -21.33
C ALA A 95 12.29 -4.45 -22.04
N ASP A 96 12.11 -4.22 -23.33
CA ASP A 96 12.86 -3.20 -24.07
C ASP A 96 12.31 -1.78 -23.78
N LEU A 97 12.90 -0.75 -24.39
CA LEU A 97 12.47 0.64 -24.17
C LEU A 97 11.01 0.89 -24.60
N GLY A 98 10.57 0.30 -25.72
CA GLY A 98 9.21 0.48 -26.21
C GLY A 98 8.20 -0.21 -25.29
N GLU A 99 8.53 -1.41 -24.83
CA GLU A 99 7.73 -2.17 -23.87
C GLU A 99 7.67 -1.46 -22.51
N LEU A 100 8.77 -0.89 -22.01
CA LEU A 100 8.77 -0.11 -20.77
C LEU A 100 7.84 1.11 -20.85
N LEU A 101 7.81 1.80 -21.98
CA LEU A 101 6.87 2.91 -22.20
C LEU A 101 5.41 2.42 -22.22
N ALA A 102 5.15 1.28 -22.87
CA ALA A 102 3.81 0.68 -22.90
C ALA A 102 3.36 0.23 -21.50
N LEU A 103 4.25 -0.35 -20.70
CA LEU A 103 3.99 -0.71 -19.31
C LEU A 103 3.67 0.55 -18.46
N GLY A 104 4.40 1.64 -18.66
CA GLY A 104 4.11 2.93 -18.02
C GLY A 104 2.70 3.45 -18.33
N GLN A 105 2.28 3.38 -19.60
CA GLN A 105 0.92 3.75 -20.01
C GLN A 105 -0.17 2.87 -19.34
N ILE A 106 0.15 1.61 -19.02
CA ILE A 106 -0.77 0.73 -18.28
C ILE A 106 -0.88 1.18 -16.83
N GLU A 107 0.22 1.56 -16.16
CA GLU A 107 0.18 2.09 -14.79
C GLU A 107 -0.62 3.40 -14.71
N GLU A 108 -0.48 4.27 -15.72
CA GLU A 108 -1.21 5.55 -15.80
C GLU A 108 -2.70 5.37 -16.14
N ASN A 109 -3.12 4.19 -16.59
CA ASN A 109 -4.53 3.91 -16.80
C ASN A 109 -5.25 3.75 -15.45
N LEU A 110 -6.13 4.69 -15.11
CA LEU A 110 -6.83 4.70 -13.81
C LEU A 110 -8.17 3.93 -13.80
N GLU A 111 -8.51 3.18 -14.86
CA GLU A 111 -9.81 2.50 -14.93
C GLU A 111 -9.91 1.29 -13.99
N ALA A 112 -10.97 1.24 -13.16
CA ALA A 112 -11.35 0.13 -12.27
C ALA A 112 -10.39 -0.19 -11.11
N MET A 113 -9.11 -0.44 -11.35
CA MET A 113 -8.10 -0.79 -10.33
C MET A 113 -6.82 0.02 -10.57
N ARG A 114 -6.05 0.30 -9.51
CA ARG A 114 -4.69 0.85 -9.64
C ARG A 114 -3.77 -0.24 -10.18
N LYS A 115 -2.91 0.07 -11.15
CA LYS A 115 -2.00 -0.93 -11.72
C LYS A 115 -0.59 -0.72 -11.22
N ILE A 116 0.11 -1.84 -11.06
CA ILE A 116 1.55 -1.88 -10.86
C ILE A 116 2.06 -2.80 -11.95
N THR A 117 2.97 -2.33 -12.79
CA THR A 117 3.58 -3.13 -13.85
C THR A 117 5.06 -3.34 -13.61
N LYS A 118 5.53 -4.57 -13.82
CA LYS A 118 6.95 -4.92 -13.66
C LYS A 118 7.34 -5.95 -14.71
N ALA A 119 8.53 -5.81 -15.27
CA ALA A 119 9.12 -6.76 -16.22
C ALA A 119 10.43 -7.33 -15.66
N GLY A 120 10.87 -8.46 -16.20
CA GLY A 120 12.10 -9.14 -15.78
C GLY A 120 12.02 -9.76 -14.39
N VAL A 121 10.82 -10.04 -13.88
CA VAL A 121 10.65 -10.50 -12.49
C VAL A 121 10.86 -12.01 -12.41
N THR A 122 12.05 -12.39 -11.98
CA THR A 122 12.44 -13.79 -11.76
C THR A 122 13.06 -13.97 -10.38
N GLY A 123 12.55 -14.94 -9.63
CA GLY A 123 13.02 -15.25 -8.28
C GLY A 123 12.52 -14.31 -7.16
N PRO A 124 12.86 -14.64 -5.90
CA PRO A 124 12.28 -14.00 -4.72
C PRO A 124 12.68 -12.53 -4.54
N THR A 125 13.94 -12.18 -4.85
CA THR A 125 14.42 -10.80 -4.74
C THR A 125 13.69 -9.88 -5.72
N ALA A 126 13.55 -10.30 -6.98
CA ALA A 126 12.85 -9.52 -7.99
C ALA A 126 11.35 -9.39 -7.65
N ALA A 127 10.71 -10.46 -7.15
CA ALA A 127 9.33 -10.41 -6.68
C ALA A 127 9.14 -9.39 -5.54
N ARG A 128 10.08 -9.34 -4.58
CA ARG A 128 10.04 -8.33 -3.52
C ARG A 128 10.17 -6.91 -4.07
N LEU A 129 11.12 -6.67 -4.96
CA LEU A 129 11.31 -5.35 -5.59
C LEU A 129 10.07 -4.93 -6.39
N ALA A 130 9.45 -5.87 -7.10
CA ALA A 130 8.23 -5.64 -7.86
C ALA A 130 7.05 -5.22 -6.98
N LEU A 131 6.97 -5.76 -5.76
CA LEU A 131 5.89 -5.53 -4.82
C LEU A 131 6.15 -4.40 -3.81
N LEU A 132 7.32 -3.74 -3.85
CA LEU A 132 7.65 -2.62 -2.97
C LEU A 132 6.53 -1.59 -2.78
N PRO A 133 5.78 -1.18 -3.83
CA PRO A 133 4.70 -0.20 -3.66
C PRO A 133 3.56 -0.64 -2.72
N LEU A 134 3.44 -1.94 -2.43
CA LEU A 134 2.41 -2.52 -1.56
C LEU A 134 2.95 -2.86 -0.16
N LEU A 135 4.26 -2.89 0.03
CA LEU A 135 4.83 -3.30 1.31
C LEU A 135 4.75 -2.14 2.31
N PRO A 136 4.42 -2.42 3.59
CA PRO A 136 4.39 -1.38 4.61
C PRO A 136 5.78 -0.73 4.75
N PHE A 137 5.80 0.58 4.94
CA PHE A 137 7.02 1.31 5.27
C PHE A 137 7.63 0.71 6.55
N ARG A 138 8.82 0.13 6.44
CA ARG A 138 9.53 -0.50 7.58
C ARG A 138 10.18 0.50 8.54
N ALA A 139 10.21 1.78 8.19
CA ALA A 139 10.61 2.84 9.09
C ALA A 139 9.39 3.29 9.90
N ALA A 140 9.11 2.59 11.00
CA ALA A 140 8.31 3.22 12.05
C ALA A 140 9.12 4.45 12.51
N PRO A 141 8.58 5.68 12.43
CA PRO A 141 9.27 6.83 12.98
C PRO A 141 9.50 6.57 14.47
N SER A 142 10.77 6.54 14.88
CA SER A 142 11.12 6.65 16.29
C SER A 142 10.71 8.04 16.73
N LEU A 143 9.58 8.15 17.42
CA LEU A 143 9.24 9.38 18.12
C LEU A 143 10.15 9.40 19.35
N ASP A 144 11.14 10.29 19.32
CA ASP A 144 11.95 10.56 20.51
C ASP A 144 11.01 10.99 21.65
N PRO A 145 11.32 10.65 22.92
CA PRO A 145 10.54 11.11 24.06
C PRO A 145 10.48 12.65 24.03
N ILE A 146 9.30 13.20 23.77
CA ILE A 146 9.09 14.65 23.80
C ILE A 146 8.94 15.03 25.27
N ASP A 147 9.79 15.94 25.73
CA ASP A 147 9.59 16.63 26.99
C ASP A 147 8.41 17.60 26.80
N MET A 148 7.21 17.14 27.18
CA MET A 148 5.97 17.91 27.06
C MET A 148 6.04 19.22 27.85
N SER A 149 6.77 19.25 28.96
CA SER A 149 6.93 20.48 29.76
C SER A 149 7.78 21.50 29.01
N HIS A 150 8.90 21.06 28.42
CA HIS A 150 9.72 21.92 27.57
C HIS A 150 8.93 22.45 26.35
N GLU A 151 8.10 21.60 25.75
CA GLU A 151 7.35 21.99 24.55
C GLU A 151 6.16 22.92 24.85
N ILE A 152 5.46 22.71 25.96
CA ILE A 152 4.44 23.65 26.44
C ILE A 152 5.08 25.00 26.79
N ALA A 153 6.25 25.01 27.43
CA ALA A 153 6.97 26.24 27.74
C ALA A 153 7.40 27.00 26.48
N THR A 154 7.93 26.28 25.48
CA THR A 154 8.38 26.88 24.21
C THR A 154 7.23 27.46 23.40
N ARG A 155 6.04 26.85 23.45
CA ARG A 155 4.86 27.28 22.68
C ARG A 155 4.00 28.33 23.39
N SER A 156 4.12 28.47 24.70
CA SER A 156 3.34 29.42 25.50
C SER A 156 3.95 30.83 25.47
N THR A 157 4.30 31.33 24.28
CA THR A 157 4.99 32.63 24.11
C THR A 157 4.14 33.85 24.47
N GLU A 158 2.82 33.66 24.52
CA GLU A 158 1.84 34.70 24.85
C GLU A 158 1.48 34.72 26.35
N VAL A 159 2.05 33.79 27.13
CA VAL A 159 1.83 33.68 28.57
C VAL A 159 3.14 33.98 29.30
N ASP A 160 3.05 34.61 30.47
CA ASP A 160 4.22 34.88 31.29
C ASP A 160 4.96 33.60 31.68
N ALA A 161 6.28 33.60 31.53
CA ALA A 161 7.14 32.44 31.72
C ALA A 161 7.10 31.86 33.15
N GLU A 162 6.91 32.71 34.16
CA GLU A 162 6.83 32.29 35.56
C GLU A 162 5.48 31.61 35.87
N LEU A 163 4.43 32.05 35.15
CA LEU A 163 3.09 31.48 35.23
C LEU A 163 3.04 30.10 34.56
N VAL A 164 3.70 29.95 33.41
CA VAL A 164 3.90 28.67 32.73
C VAL A 164 4.76 27.72 33.57
N ALA A 165 5.81 28.22 34.22
CA ALA A 165 6.65 27.41 35.11
C ALA A 165 5.92 26.93 36.37
N ALA A 166 5.10 27.80 36.99
CA ALA A 166 4.25 27.42 38.13
C ALA A 166 3.24 26.34 37.74
N PHE A 167 2.60 26.47 36.58
CA PHE A 167 1.68 25.47 36.05
C PHE A 167 2.38 24.13 35.76
N LEU A 168 3.52 24.15 35.05
CA LEU A 168 4.25 22.94 34.65
C LEU A 168 4.94 22.21 35.83
N SER A 169 5.21 22.91 36.93
CA SER A 169 5.75 22.32 38.16
C SER A 169 4.69 21.69 39.06
N GLY A 170 3.40 21.86 38.73
CA GLY A 170 2.28 21.37 39.54
C GLY A 170 2.10 22.17 40.83
N ALA A 171 2.39 23.48 40.81
CA ALA A 171 2.10 24.36 41.93
C ALA A 171 0.60 24.32 42.28
N GLU A 172 0.27 24.53 43.56
CA GLU A 172 -1.12 24.57 44.01
C GLU A 172 -1.92 25.66 43.28
N ASP A 173 -3.17 25.38 42.93
CA ASP A 173 -4.05 26.28 42.18
C ASP A 173 -4.09 27.70 42.77
N GLY A 174 -4.04 27.84 44.10
CA GLY A 174 -4.01 29.15 44.77
C GLY A 174 -2.77 29.99 44.42
N VAL A 175 -1.61 29.34 44.25
CA VAL A 175 -0.35 30.01 43.87
C VAL A 175 -0.40 30.45 42.40
N VAL A 176 -0.95 29.60 41.53
CA VAL A 176 -1.12 29.93 40.11
C VAL A 176 -2.11 31.10 39.94
N MET A 177 -3.23 31.10 40.68
CA MET A 177 -4.22 32.17 40.61
C MET A 177 -3.68 33.49 41.16
N GLN A 178 -2.89 33.46 42.22
CA GLN A 178 -2.23 34.66 42.74
C GLN A 178 -1.27 35.28 41.71
N LEU A 179 -0.50 34.47 40.98
CA LEU A 179 0.38 34.93 39.90
C LEU A 179 -0.39 35.54 38.71
N ILE A 180 -1.64 35.11 38.47
CA ILE A 180 -2.52 35.71 37.47
C ILE A 180 -3.04 37.06 37.96
N GLU A 181 -3.46 37.15 39.22
CA GLU A 181 -4.00 38.38 39.83
C GLU A 181 -2.95 39.48 39.96
N ASP A 182 -1.70 39.14 40.30
CA ASP A 182 -0.60 40.11 40.42
C ASP A 182 -0.17 40.72 39.07
N ARG A 183 -0.70 40.20 37.95
CA ARG A 183 -0.35 40.58 36.57
C ARG A 183 -1.51 41.13 35.73
N ALA A 184 -2.71 41.20 36.30
CA ALA A 184 -3.89 41.84 35.70
C ALA A 184 -3.90 43.36 35.93
#